data_AF-X1MY41-F1
#
_entry.id   AF-X1MY41-F1
#
_cell.length_a   1.000
_cell.length_b   1.000
_cell.length_c   1.000
_cell.angle_alpha   90.00
_cell.angle_beta   90.00
_cell.angle_gamma   90.00
#
_symmetry.space_group_name_H-M   'P 1'
#
loop_
_entity.id
_entity.type
_entity.pdbx_description
1 polymer ?
#
loop_
_entity_poly.entity_id
_entity_poly.type
_entity_poly.pdbx_seq_one_letter_code
_entity_poly.pdbx_strand_id
1 'polypeptide(L)'
;MGKVRTDYDYTHWEETQRAAQRAYADVGIKDPRKEIGMCEVHDCFSIAELMCYEDLGFCEKGKAKEHISAAYQKKRGAKSDRD
;
A
#
# COMPACT_ATOMS: atom_id res chain seq x y z
N MET A 1 10.09 0.82 17.68
CA MET A 1 10.32 2.25 17.39
C MET A 1 9.46 3.21 18.22
N GLY A 2 8.14 3.28 18.08
CA GLY A 2 7.31 4.30 18.75
C GLY A 2 7.29 4.26 20.29
N LYS A 3 7.47 3.09 20.90
CA LYS A 3 7.58 2.96 22.38
C LYS A 3 8.85 3.60 22.98
N VAL A 4 9.85 3.90 22.15
CA VAL A 4 11.17 4.39 22.58
C VAL A 4 11.48 5.76 21.97
N ARG A 5 10.97 6.02 20.77
CA ARG A 5 11.17 7.27 20.02
C ARG A 5 9.97 8.21 20.20
N THR A 6 10.25 9.44 20.63
CA THR A 6 9.24 10.49 20.83
C THR A 6 8.82 11.17 19.52
N ASP A 7 9.58 10.98 18.44
CA ASP A 7 9.36 11.57 17.12
C ASP A 7 8.68 10.60 16.14
N TYR A 8 8.11 9.50 16.64
CA TYR A 8 7.45 8.50 15.79
C TYR A 8 6.05 8.97 15.37
N ASP A 9 5.79 8.99 14.07
CA ASP A 9 4.56 9.52 13.44
C ASP A 9 3.30 8.68 13.76
N TYR A 10 3.46 7.37 14.01
CA TYR A 10 2.36 6.40 14.20
C TYR A 10 1.39 6.23 13.02
N THR A 11 1.49 7.06 11.98
CA THR A 11 0.68 6.96 10.77
C THR A 11 1.34 6.12 9.67
N HIS A 12 2.55 5.58 9.92
CA HIS A 12 3.28 4.68 9.04
C HIS A 12 4.13 3.66 9.81
N TRP A 13 4.59 2.65 9.09
CA TRP A 13 5.61 1.70 9.52
C TRP A 13 6.89 1.91 8.71
N GLU A 14 7.81 2.65 9.31
CA GLU A 14 9.16 2.89 8.77
C GLU A 14 9.85 1.58 8.36
N GLU A 15 9.65 0.53 9.15
CA GLU A 15 10.19 -0.81 8.94
C GLU A 15 9.64 -1.44 7.66
N THR A 16 8.33 -1.34 7.43
CA THR A 16 7.66 -1.83 6.21
C THR A 16 8.19 -1.08 4.99
N GLN A 17 8.28 0.24 5.06
CA GLN A 17 8.76 1.07 3.96
C GLN A 17 10.21 0.71 3.58
N ARG A 18 11.11 0.59 4.57
CA ARG A 18 12.51 0.21 4.33
C ARG A 18 12.65 -1.20 3.80
N ALA A 19 11.89 -2.15 4.33
CA ALA A 19 11.89 -3.53 3.86
C ALA A 19 11.42 -3.62 2.41
N ALA A 20 10.35 -2.90 2.05
CA ALA A 20 9.82 -2.83 0.70
C ALA A 20 10.84 -2.23 -0.27
N GLN A 21 11.43 -1.08 0.08
CA GLN A 21 12.48 -0.43 -0.74
C GLN A 21 13.66 -1.36 -0.99
N ARG A 22 14.10 -2.10 0.03
CA ARG A 22 15.19 -3.07 -0.11
C ARG A 22 14.80 -4.21 -1.04
N ALA A 23 13.64 -4.82 -0.81
CA ALA A 23 13.15 -5.93 -1.61
C ALA A 23 12.99 -5.53 -3.09
N TYR A 24 12.41 -4.36 -3.37
CA TYR A 24 12.27 -3.84 -4.72
C TYR A 24 13.62 -3.58 -5.39
N ALA A 25 14.59 -3.01 -4.65
CA ALA A 25 15.93 -2.78 -5.16
C ALA A 25 16.66 -4.09 -5.53
N ASP A 26 16.51 -5.13 -4.70
CA ASP A 26 17.18 -6.43 -4.90
C ASP A 26 16.71 -7.14 -6.19
N VAL A 27 15.47 -6.88 -6.66
CA VAL A 27 14.92 -7.48 -7.91
C VAL A 27 14.68 -6.47 -9.02
N GLY A 28 15.06 -5.21 -8.84
CA GLY A 28 15.00 -4.17 -9.86
C GLY A 28 13.62 -3.52 -10.09
N ILE A 29 12.63 -3.73 -9.21
CA ILE A 29 11.32 -3.06 -9.28
C ILE A 29 11.49 -1.54 -9.09
N LYS A 30 10.88 -0.75 -9.96
CA LYS A 30 10.95 0.73 -9.96
C LYS A 30 9.61 1.39 -9.65
N ASP A 31 8.53 0.79 -10.10
CA ASP A 31 7.15 1.21 -9.91
C ASP A 31 6.34 0.01 -9.40
N PRO A 32 6.34 -0.26 -8.08
CA PRO A 32 5.67 -1.42 -7.51
C PRO A 32 4.19 -1.45 -7.84
N ARG A 33 3.56 -0.29 -8.02
CA ARG A 33 2.15 -0.18 -8.41
C ARG A 33 1.86 -0.77 -9.80
N LYS A 34 2.82 -0.71 -10.72
CA LYS A 34 2.69 -1.25 -12.09
C LYS A 34 3.25 -2.66 -12.21
N GLU A 35 4.26 -3.00 -11.42
CA GLU A 35 5.03 -4.23 -11.58
C GLU A 35 4.53 -5.39 -10.68
N ILE A 36 3.83 -5.08 -9.58
CA ILE A 36 3.26 -6.10 -8.69
C ILE A 36 1.82 -6.39 -9.08
N GLY A 37 1.57 -7.62 -9.54
CA GLY A 37 0.24 -8.07 -9.93
C GLY A 37 -0.67 -8.47 -8.76
N MET A 38 -0.08 -8.88 -7.63
CA MET A 38 -0.78 -9.33 -6.44
C MET A 38 0.12 -9.15 -5.21
N CYS A 39 -0.48 -8.80 -4.07
CA CYS A 39 0.22 -8.65 -2.80
C CYS A 39 -0.68 -9.13 -1.67
N GLU A 40 -0.10 -9.88 -0.73
CA GLU A 40 -0.69 -10.20 0.57
C GLU A 40 -0.07 -9.25 1.60
N VAL A 41 -0.90 -8.62 2.43
CA VAL A 41 -0.49 -7.63 3.42
C VAL A 41 -0.91 -8.04 4.82
N HIS A 42 -0.30 -7.47 5.86
CA HIS A 42 -0.70 -7.74 7.24
C HIS A 42 -1.88 -6.84 7.65
N ASP A 43 -3.08 -7.22 7.24
CA ASP A 43 -4.35 -6.50 7.40
C ASP A 43 -5.11 -6.88 8.68
N CYS A 44 -4.41 -6.98 9.81
CA CYS A 44 -5.05 -7.33 11.10
C CYS A 44 -6.17 -6.38 11.52
N PHE A 45 -6.20 -5.17 10.95
CA PHE A 45 -7.31 -4.21 10.99
C PHE A 45 -7.43 -3.49 9.64
N SER A 46 -8.62 -2.98 9.30
CA SER A 46 -8.83 -2.27 8.01
C SER A 46 -7.92 -1.05 7.82
N ILE A 47 -7.59 -0.33 8.90
CA ILE A 47 -6.64 0.79 8.84
C ILE A 47 -5.20 0.32 8.57
N ALA A 48 -4.85 -0.90 8.99
CA ALA A 48 -3.55 -1.48 8.74
C ALA A 48 -3.32 -1.75 7.25
N GLU A 49 -4.35 -2.20 6.55
CA GLU A 49 -4.32 -2.39 5.09
C GLU A 49 -4.00 -1.07 4.37
N LEU A 50 -4.66 0.04 4.75
CA LEU A 50 -4.44 1.36 4.15
C LEU A 50 -2.99 1.83 4.32
N MET A 51 -2.46 1.74 5.54
CA MET A 51 -1.07 2.12 5.82
C MET A 51 -0.09 1.23 5.05
N CYS A 52 -0.35 -0.09 4.96
CA CYS A 52 0.47 -1.01 4.18
C CYS A 52 0.57 -0.59 2.70
N TYR A 53 -0.54 -0.20 2.06
CA TYR A 53 -0.51 0.21 0.65
C TYR A 53 0.34 1.45 0.39
N GLU A 54 0.35 2.38 1.33
CA GLU A 54 1.17 3.59 1.25
C GLU A 54 2.64 3.26 1.46
N ASP A 55 2.95 2.48 2.50
CA ASP A 55 4.33 2.15 2.88
C ASP A 55 4.99 1.20 1.87
N LEU A 56 4.21 0.34 1.20
CA LEU A 56 4.64 -0.49 0.07
C LEU A 56 4.78 0.30 -1.25
N GLY A 57 4.36 1.57 -1.28
CA GLY A 57 4.48 2.43 -2.46
C GLY A 57 3.44 2.20 -3.56
N PHE A 58 2.29 1.59 -3.24
CA PHE A 58 1.19 1.43 -4.20
C PHE A 58 0.38 2.72 -4.39
N CYS A 59 0.46 3.62 -3.42
CA CYS A 59 -0.14 4.95 -3.47
C CYS A 59 0.66 5.92 -2.60
N GLU A 60 0.45 7.21 -2.82
CA GLU A 60 1.06 8.25 -1.98
C GLU A 60 0.50 8.21 -0.55
N LYS A 61 1.26 8.75 0.40
CA LYS A 61 0.84 8.84 1.80
C LYS A 61 -0.49 9.60 1.92
N GLY A 62 -1.42 9.04 2.68
CA GLY A 62 -2.78 9.57 2.85
C GLY A 62 -3.70 9.39 1.64
N LYS A 63 -3.32 8.60 0.61
CA LYS A 63 -4.13 8.36 -0.61
C LYS A 63 -4.68 6.95 -0.75
N ALA A 64 -4.49 6.08 0.25
CA ALA A 64 -4.98 4.70 0.19
C ALA A 64 -6.50 4.60 -0.01
N LYS A 65 -7.28 5.52 0.59
CA LYS A 65 -8.74 5.54 0.44
C LYS A 65 -9.15 5.79 -1.02
N GLU A 66 -8.58 6.82 -1.64
CA GLU A 66 -8.84 7.18 -3.04
C GLU A 66 -8.40 6.04 -3.96
N HIS A 67 -7.24 5.45 -3.68
CA HIS A 67 -6.71 4.31 -4.41
C HIS A 67 -7.69 3.13 -4.44
N ILE A 68 -8.20 2.70 -3.26
CA ILE A 68 -9.16 1.60 -3.15
C ILE A 68 -10.49 1.96 -3.79
N SER A 69 -10.98 3.18 -3.56
CA SER A 69 -12.26 3.65 -4.11
C SER A 69 -12.26 3.64 -5.64
N ALA A 70 -11.18 4.11 -6.25
CA ALA A 70 -11.00 4.09 -7.71
C ALA A 70 -10.92 2.64 -8.24
N ALA A 71 -10.19 1.76 -7.55
CA ALA A 71 -10.11 0.34 -7.91
C ALA A 71 -11.48 -0.35 -7.84
N TYR A 72 -12.26 -0.07 -6.79
CA TYR A 72 -13.62 -0.59 -6.62
C TYR A 72 -14.57 -0.12 -7.73
N GLN A 73 -14.54 1.17 -8.07
CA GLN A 73 -15.34 1.74 -9.16
C GLN A 73 -14.99 1.12 -10.51
N LYS A 74 -13.69 0.99 -10.82
CA LYS A 74 -13.22 0.33 -12.05
C LYS A 74 -13.75 -1.10 -12.18
N LYS A 75 -13.75 -1.87 -11.08
CA LYS A 75 -14.28 -3.25 -11.05
C LYS A 75 -15.79 -3.29 -11.28
N ARG A 76 -16.55 -2.29 -10.80
CA ARG A 76 -18.01 -2.20 -11.02
C ARG A 76 -18.37 -1.78 -12.45
N GLY A 77 -17.68 -0.79 -13.01
CA GLY A 77 -17.88 -0.39 -14.41
C GLY A 77 -17.58 -1.54 -15.38
N ALA A 78 -16.49 -2.28 -15.15
CA ALA A 78 -16.17 -3.48 -15.92
C ALA A 78 -17.15 -4.66 -15.73
N LYS A 79 -18.12 -4.55 -14.79
CA LYS A 79 -19.17 -5.53 -14.60
C LYS A 79 -20.47 -5.14 -15.32
N SER A 80 -20.79 -3.84 -15.44
CA SER A 80 -21.98 -3.39 -16.17
C SER A 80 -21.88 -3.58 -17.69
N ASP A 81 -20.68 -3.59 -18.25
CA ASP A 81 -20.47 -3.74 -19.70
C ASP A 81 -20.46 -5.21 -20.17
N ARG A 82 -20.74 -6.16 -19.26
CA ARG A 82 -20.77 -7.61 -19.53
C ARG A 82 -22.17 -8.24 -19.44
N ASP A 83 -23.20 -7.40 -19.32
CA ASP A 83 -24.62 -7.77 -19.35
C ASP A 83 -25.26 -7.27 -20.66
#